data_AF-A0A379EWN2-F1
#
_entry.id   AF-A0A379EWN2-F1
#
_cell.length_a   1.000
_cell.length_b   1.000
_cell.length_c   1.000
_cell.angle_alpha   90.00
_cell.angle_beta   90.00
_cell.angle_gamma   90.00
#
_symmetry.space_group_name_H-M   'P 1'
#
loop_
_entity.id
_entity.type
_entity.pdbx_description
1 polymer ?
#
loop_
_entity_poly.entity_id
_entity_poly.type
_entity_poly.pdbx_seq_one_letter_code
_entity_poly.pdbx_strand_id
1 'polypeptide(L)'
;MNPNMKKKILEKSKGLPLFALLAEFEDYFGSVKDSDETKELFLSFIAELMHDGELKFAIQGKFLEGSIEEQIDVFRQAWPDHYDENEMEYDIDNTWWITYAPAGAVWICEDGYEEWT
;
A
#
# COMPACT_ATOMS: atom_id res chain seq x y z
N MET A 1 -4.40 -8.54 -11.50
CA MET A 1 -4.22 -7.39 -12.42
C MET A 1 -3.55 -7.81 -13.74
N ASN A 2 -3.49 -6.99 -14.81
CA ASN A 2 -2.68 -7.28 -16.00
C ASN A 2 -1.18 -7.34 -15.59
N PRO A 3 -0.45 -8.45 -15.83
CA PRO A 3 0.95 -8.59 -15.41
C PRO A 3 1.88 -7.47 -15.91
N ASN A 4 1.63 -6.93 -17.10
CA ASN A 4 2.43 -5.84 -17.66
C ASN A 4 2.20 -4.52 -16.90
N MET A 5 0.99 -4.28 -16.40
CA MET A 5 0.70 -3.10 -15.58
C MET A 5 1.33 -3.22 -14.20
N LYS A 6 1.20 -4.39 -13.56
CA LYS A 6 1.87 -4.71 -12.29
C LYS A 6 3.36 -4.39 -12.36
N LYS A 7 4.03 -4.89 -13.39
CA LYS A 7 5.46 -4.67 -13.60
C LYS A 7 5.80 -3.17 -13.70
N LYS A 8 5.04 -2.39 -14.46
CA LYS A 8 5.26 -0.94 -14.61
C LYS A 8 5.08 -0.16 -13.32
N ILE A 9 4.07 -0.52 -12.52
CA ILE A 9 3.84 0.11 -11.21
C ILE A 9 5.03 -0.21 -10.29
N LEU A 10 5.43 -1.49 -10.21
CA LEU A 10 6.53 -1.91 -9.34
C LEU A 10 7.89 -1.36 -9.77
N GLU A 11 8.15 -1.18 -11.07
CA GLU A 11 9.39 -0.57 -11.58
C GLU A 11 9.67 0.82 -11.00
N LYS A 12 8.64 1.53 -10.54
CA LYS A 12 8.77 2.89 -10.00
C LYS A 12 8.50 2.99 -8.50
N SER A 13 7.79 2.02 -7.91
CA SER A 13 7.36 2.07 -6.51
C SER A 13 8.03 1.05 -5.59
N LYS A 14 8.60 -0.04 -6.13
CA LYS A 14 9.24 -1.07 -5.31
C LYS A 14 10.46 -0.49 -4.58
N GLY A 15 10.55 -0.73 -3.26
CA GLY A 15 11.57 -0.14 -2.39
C GLY A 15 11.23 1.25 -1.85
N LEU A 16 10.04 1.79 -2.15
CA LEU A 16 9.55 3.08 -1.65
C LEU A 16 8.37 2.88 -0.66
N PRO A 17 8.06 3.89 0.17
CA PRO A 17 6.88 3.83 1.04
C PRO A 17 5.57 3.64 0.26
N LEU A 18 4.52 3.17 0.95
CA LEU A 18 3.23 2.83 0.33
C LEU A 18 2.53 4.01 -0.38
N PHE A 19 2.78 5.26 0.02
CA PHE A 19 2.23 6.41 -0.70
C PHE A 19 2.76 6.50 -2.14
N ALA A 20 4.00 6.07 -2.40
CA ALA A 20 4.57 6.03 -3.76
C ALA A 20 3.94 4.90 -4.60
N LEU A 21 3.61 3.77 -3.96
CA LEU A 21 2.84 2.69 -4.59
C LEU A 21 1.44 3.15 -4.96
N LEU A 22 0.77 3.90 -4.07
CA LEU A 22 -0.54 4.48 -4.34
C LEU A 22 -0.48 5.43 -5.53
N ALA A 23 0.44 6.41 -5.53
CA ALA A 23 0.57 7.37 -6.62
C ALA A 23 0.77 6.70 -7.99
N GLU A 24 1.65 5.70 -8.07
CA GLU A 24 1.87 4.95 -9.30
C GLU A 24 0.69 4.06 -9.70
N PHE A 25 -0.11 3.58 -8.73
CA PHE A 25 -1.34 2.84 -9.02
C PHE A 25 -2.43 3.76 -9.57
N GLU A 26 -2.62 4.95 -8.98
CA GLU A 26 -3.67 5.89 -9.37
C GLU A 26 -3.51 6.41 -10.81
N ASP A 27 -2.27 6.50 -11.31
CA ASP A 27 -1.96 6.81 -12.71
C ASP A 27 -2.65 5.85 -13.71
N TYR A 28 -3.02 4.64 -13.29
CA TYR A 28 -3.66 3.64 -14.14
C TYR A 28 -5.13 3.39 -13.80
N PHE A 29 -5.53 3.57 -12.53
CA PHE A 29 -6.84 3.15 -12.03
C PHE A 29 -7.72 4.31 -11.56
N GLY A 30 -7.21 5.54 -11.59
CA GLY A 30 -7.89 6.71 -11.04
C GLY A 30 -7.61 6.86 -9.54
N SER A 31 -8.12 7.93 -8.93
CA SER A 31 -7.82 8.24 -7.54
C SER A 31 -8.73 7.50 -6.55
N VAL A 32 -8.17 7.06 -5.42
CA VAL A 32 -8.91 6.44 -4.32
C VAL A 32 -9.84 7.43 -3.62
N LYS A 33 -9.61 8.74 -3.83
CA LYS A 33 -10.46 9.80 -3.27
C LYS A 33 -11.80 9.91 -3.97
N ASP A 34 -11.85 9.50 -5.23
CA ASP A 34 -13.04 9.64 -6.08
C ASP A 34 -13.92 8.38 -6.08
N SER A 35 -13.42 7.24 -5.60
CA SER A 35 -14.10 5.96 -5.71
C SER A 35 -13.68 4.94 -4.65
N ASP A 36 -14.65 4.45 -3.88
CA ASP A 36 -14.47 3.30 -2.99
C ASP A 36 -14.05 2.04 -3.75
N GLU A 37 -14.49 1.87 -5.01
CA GLU A 37 -14.07 0.74 -5.83
C GLU A 37 -12.57 0.80 -6.14
N THR A 38 -12.03 2.00 -6.36
CA THR A 38 -10.59 2.21 -6.60
C THR A 38 -9.77 1.93 -5.34
N LYS A 39 -10.26 2.33 -4.16
CA LYS A 39 -9.68 1.97 -2.86
C LYS A 39 -9.63 0.44 -2.70
N GLU A 40 -10.75 -0.26 -2.90
CA GLU A 40 -10.78 -1.73 -2.75
C GLU A 40 -9.91 -2.43 -3.80
N LEU A 41 -9.79 -1.87 -5.01
CA LEU A 41 -8.87 -2.37 -6.02
C LEU A 41 -7.41 -2.19 -5.59
N PHE A 42 -7.07 -1.07 -4.95
CA PHE A 42 -5.73 -0.84 -4.41
C PHE A 42 -5.39 -1.82 -3.28
N LEU A 43 -6.30 -2.02 -2.33
CA LEU A 43 -6.13 -3.02 -1.26
C LEU A 43 -5.99 -4.45 -1.83
N SER A 44 -6.78 -4.78 -2.86
CA SER A 44 -6.66 -6.06 -3.56
C SER A 44 -5.31 -6.20 -4.28
N PHE A 45 -4.78 -5.11 -4.83
CA PHE A 45 -3.47 -5.11 -5.47
C PHE A 45 -2.35 -5.34 -4.45
N ILE A 46 -2.40 -4.70 -3.29
CA ILE A 46 -1.48 -4.98 -2.18
C ILE A 46 -1.56 -6.45 -1.76
N ALA A 47 -2.76 -7.01 -1.60
CA ALA A 47 -2.95 -8.41 -1.24
C ALA A 47 -2.30 -9.35 -2.27
N GLU A 48 -2.42 -9.03 -3.57
CA GLU A 48 -1.75 -9.74 -4.67
C GLU A 48 -0.21 -9.69 -4.53
N LEU A 49 0.36 -8.54 -4.14
CA LEU A 49 1.80 -8.40 -3.89
C LEU A 49 2.26 -9.21 -2.68
N MET A 50 1.46 -9.25 -1.62
CA MET A 50 1.76 -10.05 -0.43
C MET A 50 1.71 -11.55 -0.73
N HIS A 51 0.69 -11.98 -1.49
CA HIS A 51 0.55 -13.38 -1.90
C HIS A 51 1.74 -13.83 -2.77
N ASP A 52 2.21 -12.97 -3.66
CA ASP A 52 3.37 -13.24 -4.52
C ASP A 52 4.71 -13.15 -3.77
N GLY A 53 4.69 -12.75 -2.50
CA GLY A 53 5.88 -12.62 -1.66
C GLY A 53 6.72 -11.38 -1.96
N GLU A 54 6.20 -10.43 -2.73
CA GLU A 54 6.88 -9.18 -3.13
C GLU A 54 6.85 -8.12 -2.03
N LEU A 55 5.83 -8.18 -1.18
CA LEU A 55 5.54 -7.19 -0.14
C LEU A 55 5.16 -7.90 1.17
N LYS A 56 5.66 -7.37 2.28
CA LYS A 56 5.15 -7.67 3.62
C LYS A 56 4.85 -6.36 4.34
N PHE A 57 4.05 -6.44 5.38
CA PHE A 57 3.82 -5.31 6.26
C PHE A 57 4.61 -5.44 7.55
N ALA A 58 5.03 -4.29 8.08
CA ALA A 58 5.69 -4.21 9.37
C ALA A 58 5.33 -2.94 10.13
N ILE A 59 5.40 -3.03 11.46
CA ILE A 59 5.26 -1.90 12.37
C ILE A 59 6.33 -2.01 13.46
N GLN A 60 7.02 -0.90 13.75
CA GLN A 60 8.05 -0.82 14.79
C GLN A 60 9.14 -1.91 14.66
N GLY A 61 9.60 -2.17 13.44
CA GLY A 61 10.66 -3.13 13.15
C GLY A 61 10.26 -4.60 13.28
N LYS A 62 8.95 -4.90 13.30
CA LYS A 62 8.41 -6.27 13.34
C LYS A 62 7.40 -6.46 12.22
N PHE A 63 7.47 -7.60 11.55
CA PHE A 63 6.44 -7.99 10.60
C PHE A 63 5.08 -8.11 11.28
N LEU A 64 4.03 -7.70 10.58
CA LEU A 64 2.67 -8.02 10.97
C LEU A 64 2.45 -9.54 10.87
N GLU A 65 1.73 -10.07 11.87
CA GLU A 65 1.29 -11.45 11.92
C GLU A 65 -0.19 -11.55 11.48
N GLY A 66 -0.67 -12.76 11.24
CA GLY A 66 -2.02 -13.02 10.73
C GLY A 66 -2.05 -13.28 9.22
N SER A 67 -3.23 -13.62 8.72
CA SER A 67 -3.45 -13.86 7.29
C SER A 67 -3.34 -12.56 6.48
N ILE A 68 -3.15 -12.69 5.16
CA ILE A 68 -3.12 -11.52 4.27
C ILE A 68 -4.45 -10.76 4.38
N GLU A 69 -5.57 -11.48 4.42
CA GLU A 69 -6.90 -10.90 4.57
C GLU A 69 -7.05 -10.12 5.89
N GLU A 70 -6.59 -10.68 7.01
CA GLU A 70 -6.61 -9.98 8.29
C GLU A 70 -5.78 -8.69 8.25
N GLN A 71 -4.60 -8.72 7.63
CA GLN A 71 -3.75 -7.54 7.51
C GLN A 71 -4.35 -6.47 6.60
N ILE A 72 -4.98 -6.87 5.48
CA ILE A 72 -5.70 -5.95 4.58
C ILE A 72 -6.92 -5.36 5.29
N ASP A 73 -7.65 -6.14 6.09
CA ASP A 73 -8.78 -5.66 6.88
C ASP A 73 -8.37 -4.57 7.87
N VAL A 74 -7.17 -4.66 8.46
CA VAL A 74 -6.63 -3.60 9.33
C VAL A 74 -6.44 -2.29 8.54
N PHE A 75 -5.88 -2.34 7.32
CA PHE A 75 -5.79 -1.15 6.45
C PHE A 75 -7.17 -0.61 6.07
N ARG A 76 -8.12 -1.49 5.72
CA ARG A 76 -9.48 -1.07 5.38
C ARG A 76 -10.18 -0.35 6.53
N GLN A 77 -9.98 -0.81 7.77
CA GLN A 77 -10.56 -0.20 8.97
C GLN A 77 -9.89 1.13 9.35
N ALA A 78 -8.59 1.28 9.10
CA ALA A 78 -7.84 2.49 9.40
C ALA A 78 -7.95 3.56 8.31
N TRP A 79 -8.45 3.21 7.12
CA TRP A 79 -8.53 4.11 5.97
C TRP A 79 -9.34 5.38 6.31
N PRO A 80 -8.90 6.58 5.87
CA PRO A 80 -9.63 7.82 6.11
C PRO A 80 -11.08 7.77 5.61
N ASP A 81 -12.01 8.32 6.38
CA ASP A 81 -13.43 8.42 5.98
C ASP A 81 -13.73 9.68 5.13
N HIS A 82 -12.78 10.62 5.09
CA HIS A 82 -12.74 11.77 4.20
C HIS A 82 -11.30 12.20 3.94
N TYR A 83 -11.10 13.20 3.06
CA TYR A 83 -9.78 13.61 2.60
C TYR A 83 -9.57 15.11 2.75
N ASP A 84 -8.44 15.49 3.38
CA ASP A 84 -7.98 16.87 3.52
C ASP A 84 -6.44 16.90 3.56
N GLU A 85 -5.82 17.53 2.57
CA GLU A 85 -4.36 17.65 2.45
C GLU A 85 -3.71 18.49 3.57
N ASN A 86 -4.50 19.26 4.32
CA ASN A 86 -4.02 20.10 5.41
C ASN A 86 -4.06 19.40 6.77
N GLU A 87 -4.69 18.23 6.86
CA GLU A 87 -4.83 17.45 8.09
C GLU A 87 -4.14 16.09 7.92
N MET A 88 -3.12 15.81 8.74
CA MET A 88 -2.28 14.61 8.57
C MET A 88 -3.05 13.28 8.63
N GLU A 89 -4.18 13.27 9.34
CA GLU A 89 -5.07 12.10 9.46
C GLU A 89 -5.88 11.84 8.19
N TYR A 90 -6.02 12.83 7.31
CA TYR A 90 -6.87 12.79 6.11
C TYR A 90 -6.10 13.04 4.81
N ASP A 91 -4.81 13.33 4.89
CA ASP A 91 -3.90 13.45 3.74
C ASP A 91 -3.44 12.06 3.26
N ILE A 92 -4.34 11.39 2.53
CA ILE A 92 -4.13 10.05 1.95
C ILE A 92 -3.03 10.03 0.87
N ASP A 93 -2.66 11.18 0.31
CA ASP A 93 -1.63 11.24 -0.72
C ASP A 93 -0.22 11.19 -0.11
N ASN A 94 -0.06 11.60 1.15
CA ASN A 94 1.25 11.66 1.81
C ASN A 94 1.22 11.25 3.29
N THR A 95 0.84 12.17 4.18
CA THR A 95 1.20 12.09 5.61
C THR A 95 0.43 11.04 6.41
N TRP A 96 -0.75 10.62 5.93
CA TRP A 96 -1.50 9.50 6.53
C TRP A 96 -0.66 8.21 6.54
N TRP A 97 0.03 7.91 5.45
CA TRP A 97 0.87 6.70 5.32
C TRP A 97 2.03 6.63 6.32
N ILE A 98 2.50 7.78 6.78
CA ILE A 98 3.66 7.88 7.67
C ILE A 98 3.21 7.87 9.14
N THR A 99 2.04 8.45 9.43
CA THR A 99 1.63 8.77 10.82
C THR A 99 0.48 7.89 11.31
N TYR A 100 -0.45 7.52 10.44
CA TYR A 100 -1.72 6.90 10.80
C TYR A 100 -1.94 5.52 10.17
N ALA A 101 -1.29 5.22 9.05
CA ALA A 101 -1.34 3.89 8.46
C ALA A 101 -0.89 2.83 9.48
N PRO A 102 -1.58 1.67 9.53
CA PRO A 102 -1.34 0.67 10.56
C PRO A 102 -0.01 -0.09 10.41
N ALA A 103 0.64 0.02 9.25
CA ALA A 103 1.96 -0.53 8.96
C ALA A 103 2.62 0.13 7.76
N GLY A 104 3.94 -0.02 7.67
CA GLY A 104 4.74 0.32 6.50
C GLY A 104 5.02 -0.90 5.61
N ALA A 105 5.59 -0.64 4.42
CA ALA A 105 6.01 -1.67 3.49
C ALA A 105 7.39 -2.22 3.82
N VAL A 106 7.55 -3.52 3.67
CA VAL A 106 8.84 -4.20 3.55
C VAL A 106 8.85 -4.93 2.21
N TRP A 107 9.70 -4.49 1.30
CA TRP A 107 9.81 -5.05 -0.04
C TRP A 107 10.81 -6.20 -0.06
N ILE A 108 10.44 -7.30 -0.72
CA ILE A 108 11.29 -8.48 -0.83
C ILE A 108 11.95 -8.49 -2.21
N CYS A 109 13.27 -8.38 -2.25
CA CYS A 109 14.07 -8.46 -3.47
C CYS A 109 14.22 -9.91 -3.94
N GLU A 110 14.63 -10.11 -5.20
CA GLU A 110 14.79 -11.44 -5.80
C GLU A 110 15.78 -12.34 -5.05
N ASP A 111 16.77 -11.75 -4.38
CA ASP A 111 17.77 -12.42 -3.55
C ASP A 111 17.31 -12.65 -2.10
N GLY A 112 16.08 -12.23 -1.77
CA GLY A 112 15.49 -12.30 -0.43
C GLY A 112 15.89 -11.13 0.48
N TYR A 113 16.63 -10.12 -0.02
CA TYR A 113 16.89 -8.91 0.74
C TYR A 113 15.58 -8.16 1.05
N GLU A 114 15.50 -7.62 2.27
CA GLU A 114 14.33 -6.90 2.78
C GLU A 114 14.63 -5.39 2.79
N GLU A 115 13.91 -4.63 1.98
CA GLU A 115 13.98 -3.17 1.96
C GLU A 115 12.84 -2.61 2.81
N TRP A 116 13.17 -2.01 3.95
CA TRP A 116 12.22 -1.50 4.94
C TRP A 116 11.99 0.00 4.72
N THR A 117 10.72 0.42 4.67
CA THR A 117 10.32 1.80 4.35
C THR A 117 9.52 2.47 5.46
#